data_AF-A0A2E9WF77-F1
#
_entry.id   AF-A0A2E9WF77-F1
#
_cell.length_a   1.000
_cell.length_b   1.000
_cell.length_c   1.000
_cell.angle_alpha   90.00
_cell.angle_beta   90.00
_cell.angle_gamma   90.00
#
_symmetry.space_group_name_H-M   'P 1'
#
loop_
_entity.id
_entity.type
_entity.pdbx_description
1 polymer ?
#
loop_
_entity_poly.entity_id
_entity_poly.type
_entity_poly.pdbx_seq_one_letter_code
_entity_poly.pdbx_strand_id
1 'polypeptide(L)'
;MARAPQVEFPGKKRQRVRMRGTKHANEDTAKRLRRNLDRLLEHPERALPELTGSVRRGWRRDPIERTMKEIDQVVQRRGDTSWLKKRMLARRGDHIAKALAGSFHAAHDVEISTVGKYQNSAFGSGSYIRRGDGKQAYLASLQNHSNVTLRMLAWEEHARRGLHFFSWSEGFVCTGRDTTPPDGWLDDVLERSRFTFTTTTVEGVTVHHTEGIDATVVANDHHDVTGYIRLVFHHGPIVAIDLDAVGTAGEKDKAFVHHLAMSMLPPILPRLVDVEARWSPKGWPSDQALPQGCIDGMDRLLDAWQGLTLNEGMLAGRLKAEVLTNLEHGLVLDDRWCDGENVDDVVEHLSELGGTEDEAVFAAAMLTARMAIGGGIIDTRGELRERDEGALLVTKGASLNAIMGALWTEHHEDGLIGLGLEGDDLAAILASVDGRPKSFGAFLRGLDDARAAARREARFPHRRGQIAGPLGLTHDLVLTGLLDGDGRAQKAACGRHDDVEEAAAAWAWLLAAERHTGQEWHFEPVARDRGGAWSTAARALIEAGKALLNEEDKVHREAFETALSNLAATMGVAAP
;
A
#
# COMPACT_ATOMS: atom_id res chain seq x y z
N MET A 1 50.65 60.75 47.83
CA MET A 1 50.67 59.30 48.11
C MET A 1 51.14 58.58 46.84
N ALA A 2 52.31 57.94 46.89
CA ALA A 2 52.87 57.21 45.76
C ALA A 2 52.17 55.85 45.61
N ARG A 3 51.83 55.48 44.37
CA ARG A 3 51.18 54.20 44.02
C ARG A 3 52.22 53.09 44.15
N ALA A 4 51.90 52.04 44.91
CA ALA A 4 52.78 50.89 45.12
C ALA A 4 53.12 50.18 43.79
N PRO A 5 54.33 49.62 43.63
CA PRO A 5 54.76 49.00 42.39
C PRO A 5 54.02 47.68 42.16
N GLN A 6 53.57 47.47 40.92
CA GLN A 6 52.90 46.26 40.48
C GLN A 6 53.96 45.16 40.26
N VAL A 7 53.97 44.15 41.12
CA VAL A 7 54.93 43.04 41.04
C VAL A 7 54.48 42.06 39.94
N GLU A 8 55.27 41.93 38.87
CA GLU A 8 55.13 40.84 37.90
C GLU A 8 55.88 39.61 38.39
N PHE A 9 55.15 38.50 38.58
CA PHE A 9 55.74 37.20 38.88
C PHE A 9 56.24 36.52 37.59
N PRO A 10 57.46 35.97 37.55
CA PRO A 10 57.94 35.21 36.39
C PRO A 10 57.13 33.92 36.27
N GLY A 11 56.39 33.75 35.17
CA GLY A 11 55.66 32.50 34.87
C GLY A 11 54.20 32.62 34.44
N LYS A 12 53.59 33.82 34.42
CA LYS A 12 52.23 33.98 33.87
C LYS A 12 52.26 33.88 32.34
N LYS A 13 52.11 32.67 31.80
CA LYS A 13 51.74 32.45 30.39
C LYS A 13 50.50 33.31 30.09
N ARG A 14 50.61 34.23 29.12
CA ARG A 14 49.50 35.05 28.61
C ARG A 14 48.27 34.15 28.45
N GLN A 15 47.24 34.40 29.25
CA GLN A 15 45.98 33.67 29.17
C GLN A 15 45.43 33.88 27.76
N ARG A 16 45.49 32.83 26.92
CA ARG A 16 45.04 32.88 25.53
C ARG A 16 43.56 33.25 25.54
N VAL A 17 43.26 34.50 25.13
CA VAL A 17 41.90 34.99 24.96
C VAL A 17 41.22 34.09 23.93
N ARG A 18 40.37 33.17 24.39
CA ARG A 18 39.63 32.26 23.52
C ARG A 18 38.48 33.05 22.92
N MET A 19 38.51 33.26 21.61
CA MET A 19 37.42 33.94 20.91
C MET A 19 36.15 33.11 21.04
N ARG A 20 35.05 33.69 21.56
CA ARG A 20 33.76 32.98 21.70
C ARG A 20 33.32 32.44 20.34
N GLY A 21 32.93 31.15 20.31
CA GLY A 21 32.50 30.46 19.09
C GLY A 21 33.63 29.82 18.26
N THR A 22 34.87 29.76 18.77
CA THR A 22 35.99 29.07 18.10
C THR A 22 36.47 27.84 18.88
N LYS A 23 36.92 26.82 18.15
CA LYS A 23 37.52 25.58 18.67
C LYS A 23 38.92 25.40 18.09
N HIS A 24 39.72 24.54 18.74
CA HIS A 24 40.94 24.05 18.10
C HIS A 24 40.57 23.19 16.90
N ALA A 25 41.27 23.40 15.78
CA ALA A 25 41.12 22.56 14.61
C ALA A 25 41.76 21.19 14.91
N ASN A 26 41.06 20.10 14.59
CA ASN A 26 41.73 18.82 14.45
C ASN A 26 42.51 18.80 13.13
N GLU A 27 43.43 17.85 13.00
CA GLU A 27 44.35 17.76 11.86
C GLU A 27 43.60 17.71 10.52
N ASP A 28 42.55 16.89 10.43
CA ASP A 28 41.76 16.76 9.19
C ASP A 28 41.04 18.06 8.81
N THR A 29 40.45 18.76 9.79
CA THR A 29 39.80 20.05 9.54
C THR A 29 40.82 21.08 9.06
N ALA A 30 42.00 21.13 9.69
CA ALA A 30 43.07 22.04 9.31
C ALA A 30 43.55 21.74 7.88
N LYS A 31 43.86 20.47 7.56
CA LYS A 31 44.27 20.03 6.20
C LYS A 31 43.22 20.35 5.15
N ARG A 32 41.93 20.08 5.42
CA ARG A 32 40.83 20.40 4.50
C ARG A 32 40.71 21.90 4.27
N LEU A 33 40.73 22.72 5.33
CA LEU A 33 40.63 24.17 5.21
C LEU A 33 41.82 24.76 4.48
N ARG A 34 43.04 24.28 4.75
CA ARG A 34 44.26 24.69 4.02
C ARG A 34 44.08 24.45 2.53
N ARG A 35 43.73 23.21 2.13
CA ARG A 35 43.45 22.86 0.72
C ARG A 35 42.38 23.75 0.08
N ASN A 36 41.29 24.02 0.78
CA ASN A 36 40.24 24.90 0.26
C ASN A 36 40.72 26.35 0.11
N LEU A 37 41.50 26.87 1.06
CA LEU A 37 42.04 28.23 1.02
C LEU A 37 43.11 28.39 -0.07
N ASP A 38 43.98 27.40 -0.25
CA ASP A 38 44.93 27.33 -1.37
C ASP A 38 44.19 27.41 -2.70
N ARG A 39 43.22 26.50 -2.90
CA ARG A 39 42.40 26.48 -4.10
C ARG A 39 41.60 27.77 -4.28
N LEU A 40 41.12 28.39 -3.21
CA LEU A 40 40.39 29.66 -3.30
C LEU A 40 41.32 30.79 -3.77
N LEU A 41 42.57 30.82 -3.29
CA LEU A 41 43.56 31.82 -3.65
C LEU A 41 44.01 31.69 -5.12
N GLU A 42 44.11 30.46 -5.62
CA GLU A 42 44.44 30.14 -7.02
C GLU A 42 43.23 30.36 -7.95
N HIS A 43 42.07 29.85 -7.56
CA HIS A 43 40.82 29.76 -8.34
C HIS A 43 39.65 30.40 -7.60
N PRO A 44 39.63 31.74 -7.47
CA PRO A 44 38.60 32.47 -6.73
C PRO A 44 37.19 32.28 -7.30
N GLU A 45 37.08 32.05 -8.61
CA GLU A 45 35.84 31.78 -9.33
C GLU A 45 35.06 30.60 -8.75
N ARG A 46 35.71 29.62 -8.12
CA ARG A 46 35.02 28.46 -7.51
C ARG A 46 34.07 28.83 -6.36
N ALA A 47 34.30 29.96 -5.72
CA ALA A 47 33.48 30.44 -4.61
C ALA A 47 32.45 31.49 -5.04
N LEU A 48 32.46 31.90 -6.31
CA LEU A 48 31.72 33.02 -6.84
C LEU A 48 30.79 32.54 -7.96
N PRO A 49 29.55 33.03 -8.03
CA PRO A 49 28.65 32.69 -9.11
C PRO A 49 29.07 33.44 -10.38
N GLU A 50 29.04 32.76 -11.50
CA GLU A 50 29.05 33.39 -12.81
C GLU A 50 27.70 34.05 -13.08
N LEU A 51 27.71 35.30 -13.57
CA LEU A 51 26.48 36.03 -13.91
C LEU A 51 26.15 35.85 -15.39
N THR A 52 25.14 35.04 -15.69
CA THR A 52 24.74 34.74 -17.08
C THR A 52 23.45 35.47 -17.49
N GLY A 53 22.58 35.79 -16.54
CA GLY A 53 21.27 36.39 -16.82
C GLY A 53 21.13 37.87 -16.45
N SER A 54 19.99 38.46 -16.82
CA SER A 54 19.68 39.86 -16.50
C SER A 54 19.36 40.04 -15.02
N VAL A 55 20.11 40.92 -14.36
CA VAL A 55 19.94 41.25 -12.93
C VAL A 55 19.12 42.54 -12.71
N ARG A 56 19.04 43.43 -13.71
CA ARG A 56 18.49 44.78 -13.55
C ARG A 56 16.97 44.82 -13.44
N ARG A 57 16.47 45.77 -12.64
CA ARG A 57 15.05 46.17 -12.57
C ARG A 57 14.89 47.51 -13.29
N GLY A 58 14.58 47.45 -14.57
CA GLY A 58 14.55 48.64 -15.43
C GLY A 58 15.91 49.34 -15.46
N TRP A 59 15.92 50.66 -15.25
CA TRP A 59 17.12 51.49 -15.37
C TRP A 59 18.05 51.50 -14.15
N ARG A 60 17.63 50.92 -13.00
CA ARG A 60 18.43 50.94 -11.77
C ARG A 60 19.41 49.76 -11.73
N ARG A 61 20.66 50.04 -11.31
CA ARG A 61 21.67 49.02 -11.05
C ARG A 61 21.22 48.11 -9.91
N ASP A 62 21.30 46.79 -10.12
CA ASP A 62 21.03 45.83 -9.06
C ASP A 62 22.18 45.82 -8.05
N PRO A 63 21.91 45.68 -6.73
CA PRO A 63 22.95 45.56 -5.72
C PRO A 63 24.03 44.52 -6.04
N ILE A 64 23.71 43.43 -6.74
CA ILE A 64 24.70 42.40 -7.10
C ILE A 64 25.82 42.94 -7.98
N GLU A 65 25.55 43.88 -8.89
CA GLU A 65 26.59 44.50 -9.74
C GLU A 65 27.64 45.23 -8.89
N ARG A 66 27.19 45.87 -7.80
CA ARG A 66 28.10 46.53 -6.85
C ARG A 66 28.88 45.51 -6.06
N THR A 67 28.24 44.45 -5.58
CA THR A 67 28.88 43.35 -4.86
C THR A 67 29.99 42.74 -5.71
N MET A 68 29.71 42.39 -6.97
CA MET A 68 30.70 41.82 -7.90
C MET A 68 31.86 42.77 -8.15
N LYS A 69 31.60 44.06 -8.39
CA LYS A 69 32.67 45.06 -8.55
C LYS A 69 33.58 45.16 -7.32
N GLU A 70 33.00 45.10 -6.11
CA GLU A 70 33.77 45.11 -4.87
C GLU A 70 34.54 43.79 -4.64
N ILE A 71 34.01 42.66 -5.12
CA ILE A 71 34.67 41.34 -5.12
C ILE A 71 35.86 41.33 -6.09
N ASP A 72 35.70 41.84 -7.31
CA ASP A 72 36.78 41.89 -8.31
C ASP A 72 38.01 42.64 -7.80
N GLN A 73 37.79 43.76 -7.09
CA GLN A 73 38.87 44.50 -6.44
C GLN A 73 39.62 43.66 -5.40
N VAL A 74 38.91 42.80 -4.69
CA VAL A 74 39.49 41.89 -3.69
C VAL A 74 40.26 40.76 -4.37
N VAL A 75 39.71 40.18 -5.44
CA VAL A 75 40.35 39.12 -6.24
C VAL A 75 41.65 39.61 -6.90
N GLN A 76 41.65 40.83 -7.46
CA GLN A 76 42.84 41.43 -8.06
C GLN A 76 43.97 41.67 -7.04
N ARG A 77 43.62 41.84 -5.76
CA ARG A 77 44.56 42.12 -4.66
C ARG A 77 44.71 40.95 -3.69
N ARG A 78 44.36 39.74 -4.10
CA ARG A 78 44.36 38.52 -3.25
C ARG A 78 45.75 38.16 -2.68
N GLY A 79 46.83 38.66 -3.28
CA GLY A 79 48.20 38.50 -2.76
C GLY A 79 48.67 39.61 -1.80
N ASP A 80 48.00 40.76 -1.76
CA ASP A 80 48.42 41.91 -0.94
C ASP A 80 47.83 41.81 0.48
N THR A 81 48.54 41.10 1.36
CA THR A 81 48.13 40.88 2.76
C THR A 81 47.90 42.18 3.53
N SER A 82 48.69 43.22 3.24
CA SER A 82 48.57 44.53 3.90
C SER A 82 47.26 45.23 3.53
N TRP A 83 46.88 45.16 2.26
CA TRP A 83 45.62 45.71 1.76
C TRP A 83 44.43 44.88 2.23
N LEU A 84 44.52 43.55 2.15
CA LEU A 84 43.47 42.64 2.61
C LEU A 84 43.15 42.86 4.09
N LYS A 85 44.16 43.08 4.94
CA LYS A 85 43.97 43.39 6.36
C LYS A 85 43.14 44.65 6.59
N LYS A 86 43.36 45.70 5.80
CA LYS A 86 42.57 46.92 5.84
C LYS A 86 41.16 46.69 5.28
N ARG A 87 41.06 45.97 4.16
CA ARG A 87 39.79 45.73 3.47
C ARG A 87 38.81 44.91 4.31
N MET A 88 39.27 43.83 4.94
CA MET A 88 38.42 42.95 5.77
C MET A 88 37.88 43.65 7.04
N LEU A 89 38.54 44.72 7.50
CA LEU A 89 38.18 45.53 8.68
C LEU A 89 37.52 46.88 8.30
N ALA A 90 37.28 47.13 7.01
CA ALA A 90 36.73 48.40 6.57
C ALA A 90 35.32 48.64 7.16
N ARG A 91 35.06 49.85 7.68
CA ARG A 91 33.76 50.19 8.29
C ARG A 91 32.60 50.15 7.30
N ARG A 92 32.87 50.42 6.03
CA ARG A 92 31.91 50.40 4.91
C ARG A 92 32.35 49.39 3.86
N GLY A 93 31.40 49.00 3.02
CA GLY A 93 31.61 48.09 1.90
C GLY A 93 30.76 46.83 2.00
N ASP A 94 30.74 46.08 0.92
CA ASP A 94 29.99 44.85 0.79
C ASP A 94 30.52 43.76 1.76
N HIS A 95 29.59 43.04 2.38
CA HIS A 95 29.90 42.05 3.39
C HIS A 95 30.50 40.77 2.82
N ILE A 96 30.14 40.38 1.58
CA ILE A 96 30.72 39.23 0.88
C ILE A 96 32.16 39.58 0.50
N ALA A 97 32.40 40.77 -0.08
CA ALA A 97 33.74 41.24 -0.42
C ALA A 97 34.66 41.34 0.81
N LYS A 98 34.15 41.81 1.96
CA LYS A 98 34.90 41.81 3.23
C LYS A 98 35.23 40.39 3.72
N ALA A 99 34.27 39.46 3.62
CA ALA A 99 34.49 38.06 3.98
C ALA A 99 35.54 37.41 3.06
N LEU A 100 35.46 37.65 1.75
CA LEU A 100 36.44 37.17 0.79
C LEU A 100 37.84 37.70 1.08
N ALA A 101 37.97 38.99 1.42
CA ALA A 101 39.25 39.57 1.82
C ALA A 101 39.81 38.90 3.08
N GLY A 102 38.94 38.58 4.05
CA GLY A 102 39.32 37.81 5.25
C GLY A 102 39.77 36.39 4.91
N SER A 103 39.10 35.72 3.97
CA SER A 103 39.45 34.38 3.49
C SER A 103 40.79 34.36 2.76
N PHE A 104 41.04 35.29 1.83
CA PHE A 104 42.36 35.41 1.19
C PHE A 104 43.45 35.76 2.19
N HIS A 105 43.19 36.66 3.14
CA HIS A 105 44.16 36.93 4.19
C HIS A 105 44.47 35.67 5.00
N ALA A 106 43.46 34.87 5.34
CA ALA A 106 43.65 33.61 6.06
C ALA A 106 44.42 32.57 5.23
N ALA A 107 44.29 32.59 3.90
CA ALA A 107 45.07 31.73 3.01
C ALA A 107 46.59 32.01 3.08
N HIS A 108 47.03 33.17 3.57
CA HIS A 108 48.47 33.44 3.77
C HIS A 108 49.00 32.99 5.14
N ASP A 109 48.16 32.43 6.01
CA ASP A 109 48.62 31.91 7.31
C ASP A 109 49.36 30.57 7.13
N VAL A 110 50.49 30.40 7.84
CA VAL A 110 51.31 29.18 7.80
C VAL A 110 50.63 28.01 8.53
N GLU A 111 49.90 28.29 9.61
CA GLU A 111 49.25 27.27 10.45
C GLU A 111 47.79 27.62 10.76
N ILE A 112 46.91 26.61 10.66
CA ILE A 112 45.49 26.73 11.00
C ILE A 112 45.24 26.04 12.36
N SER A 113 45.32 26.80 13.44
CA SER A 113 45.18 26.25 14.81
C SER A 113 43.79 26.42 15.43
N THR A 114 43.03 27.42 14.98
CA THR A 114 41.73 27.82 15.57
C THR A 114 40.70 28.09 14.49
N VAL A 115 39.53 27.47 14.61
CA VAL A 115 38.44 27.55 13.62
C VAL A 115 37.10 27.81 14.30
N GLY A 116 36.22 28.57 13.65
CA GLY A 116 34.80 28.59 13.96
C GLY A 116 34.09 27.36 13.40
N LYS A 117 32.93 27.02 13.97
CA LYS A 117 31.98 26.05 13.39
C LYS A 117 30.73 26.81 12.98
N TYR A 118 30.38 26.75 11.70
CA TYR A 118 29.10 27.21 11.20
C TYR A 118 28.19 26.01 10.99
N GLN A 119 26.92 26.14 11.35
CA GLN A 119 25.91 25.11 11.17
C GLN A 119 24.60 25.79 10.80
N ASN A 120 24.00 25.32 9.71
CA ASN A 120 22.70 25.73 9.22
C ASN A 120 21.93 24.46 8.83
N SER A 121 20.65 24.41 9.16
CA SER A 121 19.81 23.23 8.89
C SER A 121 19.66 22.96 7.38
N ALA A 122 19.54 24.01 6.58
CA ALA A 122 19.40 23.93 5.13
C ALA A 122 20.76 23.75 4.44
N PHE A 123 21.72 24.65 4.71
CA PHE A 123 22.99 24.69 3.97
C PHE A 123 24.09 23.76 4.51
N GLY A 124 23.79 23.02 5.58
CA GLY A 124 24.72 22.12 6.23
C GLY A 124 25.71 22.82 7.16
N SER A 125 26.86 22.18 7.39
CA SER A 125 27.85 22.66 8.36
C SER A 125 29.26 22.70 7.79
N GLY A 126 30.06 23.64 8.29
CA GLY A 126 31.43 23.84 7.85
C GLY A 126 32.25 24.49 8.95
N SER A 127 33.47 24.02 9.13
CA SER A 127 34.46 24.77 9.90
C SER A 127 34.99 25.91 9.03
N TYR A 128 35.40 27.02 9.63
CA TYR A 128 35.96 28.16 8.89
C TYR A 128 36.92 28.96 9.77
N ILE A 129 37.82 29.71 9.17
CA ILE A 129 38.72 30.63 9.86
C ILE A 129 38.01 31.98 10.01
N ARG A 130 37.86 32.41 11.26
CA ARG A 130 37.30 33.72 11.57
C ARG A 130 38.37 34.80 11.38
N ARG A 131 38.23 35.61 10.33
CA ARG A 131 39.18 36.68 9.98
C ARG A 131 38.44 37.93 9.52
N GLY A 132 38.77 39.08 10.13
CA GLY A 132 38.13 40.37 9.83
C GLY A 132 36.66 40.47 10.30
N ASP A 133 35.95 41.44 9.73
CA ASP A 133 34.56 41.79 10.09
C ASP A 133 33.54 41.28 9.04
N GLY A 134 33.91 40.28 8.24
CA GLY A 134 32.97 39.57 7.37
C GLY A 134 31.93 38.81 8.18
N LYS A 135 30.70 38.67 7.67
CA LYS A 135 29.67 37.85 8.35
C LYS A 135 30.17 36.40 8.42
N GLN A 136 29.94 35.74 9.56
CA GLN A 136 30.40 34.37 9.80
C GLN A 136 29.88 33.37 8.75
N ALA A 137 28.61 33.51 8.38
CA ALA A 137 27.98 32.73 7.31
C ALA A 137 28.74 32.87 5.98
N TYR A 138 29.17 34.09 5.62
CA TYR A 138 29.84 34.33 4.35
C TYR A 138 31.28 33.82 4.36
N LEU A 139 31.99 33.92 5.49
CA LEU A 139 33.29 33.26 5.66
C LEU A 139 33.16 31.74 5.51
N ALA A 140 32.15 31.14 6.15
CA ALA A 140 31.90 29.71 6.04
C ALA A 140 31.58 29.29 4.59
N SER A 141 30.74 30.06 3.90
CA SER A 141 30.38 29.88 2.49
C SER A 141 31.62 29.89 1.57
N LEU A 142 32.42 30.96 1.64
CA LEU A 142 33.54 31.17 0.71
C LEU A 142 34.71 30.22 0.98
N GLN A 143 34.99 29.89 2.24
CA GLN A 143 36.10 28.99 2.61
C GLN A 143 35.76 27.50 2.42
N ASN A 144 34.48 27.17 2.24
CA ASN A 144 34.02 25.81 1.96
C ASN A 144 33.39 25.74 0.56
N HIS A 145 34.00 26.41 -0.43
CA HIS A 145 33.53 26.48 -1.82
C HIS A 145 33.39 25.12 -2.52
N SER A 146 34.07 24.08 -2.02
CA SER A 146 33.90 22.70 -2.49
C SER A 146 32.59 22.05 -2.05
N ASN A 147 31.87 22.64 -1.10
CA ASN A 147 30.53 22.20 -0.73
C ASN A 147 29.50 23.01 -1.53
N VAL A 148 28.89 22.37 -2.52
CA VAL A 148 27.98 23.01 -3.49
C VAL A 148 26.77 23.67 -2.84
N THR A 149 26.27 23.14 -1.73
CA THR A 149 25.17 23.76 -1.00
C THR A 149 25.68 24.94 -0.17
N LEU A 150 26.73 24.71 0.64
CA LEU A 150 27.21 25.72 1.59
C LEU A 150 27.78 26.97 0.91
N ARG A 151 28.35 26.84 -0.29
CA ARG A 151 28.92 27.98 -1.04
C ARG A 151 27.88 28.99 -1.52
N MET A 152 26.62 28.59 -1.62
CA MET A 152 25.51 29.49 -1.97
C MET A 152 25.11 30.42 -0.84
N LEU A 153 25.43 30.08 0.42
CA LEU A 153 24.97 30.79 1.61
C LEU A 153 25.33 32.29 1.61
N ALA A 154 26.46 32.68 1.00
CA ALA A 154 26.83 34.09 0.85
C ALA A 154 25.80 34.91 0.07
N TRP A 155 25.00 34.26 -0.78
CA TRP A 155 24.15 34.88 -1.78
C TRP A 155 22.67 34.91 -1.40
N GLU A 156 22.29 34.40 -0.23
CA GLU A 156 20.89 34.40 0.26
C GLU A 156 20.23 35.80 0.25
N GLU A 157 20.99 36.86 0.58
CA GLU A 157 20.45 38.22 0.59
C GLU A 157 20.11 38.71 -0.82
N HIS A 158 20.90 38.30 -1.81
CA HIS A 158 20.64 38.56 -3.23
C HIS A 158 19.47 37.70 -3.73
N ALA A 159 19.40 36.44 -3.31
CA ALA A 159 18.29 35.55 -3.65
C ALA A 159 16.95 36.07 -3.13
N ARG A 160 16.91 36.59 -1.89
CA ARG A 160 15.72 37.24 -1.30
C ARG A 160 15.27 38.48 -2.09
N ARG A 161 16.14 39.08 -2.91
CA ARG A 161 15.81 40.20 -3.81
C ARG A 161 15.29 39.75 -5.17
N GLY A 162 15.11 38.44 -5.36
CA GLY A 162 14.55 37.83 -6.55
C GLY A 162 15.59 37.45 -7.61
N LEU A 163 16.83 37.16 -7.18
CA LEU A 163 17.85 36.56 -8.04
C LEU A 163 17.88 35.04 -7.83
N HIS A 164 18.17 34.28 -8.87
CA HIS A 164 18.27 32.83 -8.84
C HIS A 164 19.73 32.41 -8.94
N PHE A 165 20.11 31.41 -8.15
CA PHE A 165 21.45 30.83 -8.15
C PHE A 165 21.33 29.31 -8.21
N PHE A 166 22.22 28.67 -8.95
CA PHE A 166 22.27 27.22 -9.17
C PHE A 166 23.69 26.73 -8.97
N SER A 167 23.85 25.61 -8.26
CA SER A 167 25.15 25.18 -7.76
C SER A 167 25.30 23.66 -7.83
N TRP A 168 26.29 23.20 -8.61
CA TRP A 168 26.59 21.79 -8.87
C TRP A 168 28.11 21.53 -8.89
N SER A 169 28.57 20.29 -9.06
CA SER A 169 30.01 19.97 -8.96
C SER A 169 30.91 20.86 -9.85
N GLU A 170 30.53 21.04 -11.11
CA GLU A 170 31.32 21.73 -12.13
C GLU A 170 31.04 23.24 -12.25
N GLY A 171 29.97 23.75 -11.65
CA GLY A 171 29.59 25.15 -11.84
C GLY A 171 28.77 25.79 -10.73
N PHE A 172 28.87 27.12 -10.65
CA PHE A 172 28.06 27.96 -9.77
C PHE A 172 27.61 29.18 -10.56
N VAL A 173 26.31 29.32 -10.80
CA VAL A 173 25.77 30.33 -11.72
C VAL A 173 24.65 31.11 -11.05
N CYS A 174 24.57 32.40 -11.37
CA CYS A 174 23.42 33.24 -11.13
C CYS A 174 22.79 33.64 -12.46
N THR A 175 21.60 33.13 -12.71
CA THR A 175 20.79 33.37 -13.91
C THR A 175 20.00 34.70 -13.81
N GLY A 176 20.36 35.54 -12.83
CA GLY A 176 19.64 36.77 -12.57
C GLY A 176 18.20 36.48 -12.15
N ARG A 177 17.23 37.03 -12.87
CA ARG A 177 15.80 36.84 -12.55
C ARG A 177 15.16 35.66 -13.27
N ASP A 178 15.89 35.01 -14.17
CA ASP A 178 15.45 33.83 -14.89
C ASP A 178 15.45 32.62 -13.95
N THR A 179 14.36 31.87 -13.94
CA THR A 179 14.21 30.63 -13.16
C THR A 179 14.76 29.40 -13.87
N THR A 180 15.12 29.52 -15.15
CA THR A 180 15.68 28.45 -15.96
C THR A 180 17.06 28.05 -15.42
N PRO A 181 17.27 26.79 -15.00
CA PRO A 181 18.57 26.32 -14.55
C PRO A 181 19.59 26.30 -15.70
N PRO A 182 20.88 26.44 -15.39
CA PRO A 182 21.95 26.27 -16.38
C PRO A 182 22.16 24.80 -16.75
N ASP A 183 22.71 24.57 -17.94
CA ASP A 183 23.06 23.25 -18.44
C ASP A 183 23.98 22.49 -17.47
N GLY A 184 23.73 21.18 -17.33
CA GLY A 184 24.48 20.29 -16.45
C GLY A 184 24.12 20.39 -14.96
N TRP A 185 23.32 21.37 -14.52
CA TRP A 185 22.85 21.42 -13.14
C TRP A 185 21.94 20.24 -12.81
N LEU A 186 20.95 19.95 -13.66
CA LEU A 186 19.98 18.88 -13.40
C LEU A 186 20.68 17.53 -13.37
N ASP A 187 21.51 17.23 -14.37
CA ASP A 187 22.26 15.96 -14.46
C ASP A 187 23.11 15.70 -13.20
N ASP A 188 23.87 16.69 -12.73
CA ASP A 188 24.67 16.56 -11.50
C ASP A 188 23.81 16.37 -10.24
N VAL A 189 22.66 17.04 -10.17
CA VAL A 189 21.74 16.87 -9.04
C VAL A 189 21.16 15.45 -9.04
N LEU A 190 20.77 14.92 -10.20
CA LEU A 190 20.27 13.56 -10.34
C LEU A 190 21.35 12.53 -10.02
N GLU A 191 22.57 12.70 -10.55
CA GLU A 191 23.73 11.82 -10.31
C GLU A 191 24.10 11.73 -8.83
N ARG A 192 24.03 12.84 -8.09
CA ARG A 192 24.33 12.88 -6.64
C ARG A 192 23.15 12.49 -5.75
N SER A 193 21.99 12.19 -6.35
CA SER A 193 20.83 11.76 -5.59
C SER A 193 20.98 10.32 -5.10
N ARG A 194 20.02 9.86 -4.29
CA ARG A 194 19.96 8.46 -3.85
C ARG A 194 19.44 7.50 -4.93
N PHE A 195 18.91 8.04 -6.04
CA PHE A 195 18.32 7.27 -7.11
C PHE A 195 19.30 7.15 -8.27
N THR A 196 19.17 6.06 -9.03
CA THR A 196 19.87 5.89 -10.30
C THR A 196 18.91 6.18 -11.43
N PHE A 197 19.27 7.12 -12.30
CA PHE A 197 18.44 7.56 -13.42
C PHE A 197 19.02 7.10 -14.75
N THR A 198 18.13 6.67 -15.64
CA THR A 198 18.40 6.51 -17.07
C THR A 198 17.75 7.67 -17.82
N THR A 199 18.40 8.16 -18.87
CA THR A 199 17.88 9.29 -19.67
C THR A 199 17.47 8.79 -21.05
N THR A 200 16.22 9.07 -21.42
CA THR A 200 15.62 8.68 -22.70
C THR A 200 14.95 9.90 -23.32
N THR A 201 15.12 10.11 -24.62
CA THR A 201 14.40 11.18 -25.35
C THR A 201 13.21 10.57 -26.09
N VAL A 202 12.01 11.04 -25.78
CA VAL A 202 10.75 10.62 -26.42
C VAL A 202 10.14 11.84 -27.08
N GLU A 203 9.99 11.81 -28.41
CA GLU A 203 9.38 12.92 -29.19
C GLU A 203 9.97 14.31 -28.91
N GLY A 204 11.27 14.37 -28.60
CA GLY A 204 11.97 15.62 -28.28
C GLY A 204 11.88 16.06 -26.82
N VAL A 205 11.17 15.32 -25.97
CA VAL A 205 11.13 15.50 -24.51
C VAL A 205 12.19 14.61 -23.87
N THR A 206 13.06 15.20 -23.06
CA THR A 206 14.05 14.46 -22.27
C THR A 206 13.40 13.96 -20.98
N VAL A 207 13.40 12.63 -20.80
CA VAL A 207 12.86 11.97 -19.61
C VAL A 207 13.99 11.27 -18.87
N HIS A 208 14.23 11.68 -17.63
CA HIS A 208 15.08 10.97 -16.68
C HIS A 208 14.21 10.09 -15.80
N HIS A 209 14.43 8.78 -15.79
CA HIS A 209 13.56 7.86 -15.07
C HIS A 209 14.36 6.81 -14.30
N THR A 210 13.80 6.36 -13.18
CA THR A 210 14.34 5.21 -12.44
C THR A 210 14.05 3.90 -13.18
N GLU A 211 14.68 2.82 -12.74
CA GLU A 211 14.38 1.46 -13.22
C GLU A 211 12.89 1.12 -13.03
N GLY A 212 12.32 0.34 -13.95
CA GLY A 212 10.91 -0.08 -13.92
C GLY A 212 9.93 0.87 -14.60
N ILE A 213 10.33 2.11 -14.90
CA ILE A 213 9.48 3.11 -15.57
C ILE A 213 9.72 3.12 -17.08
N ASP A 214 8.64 3.09 -17.86
CA ASP A 214 8.67 3.38 -19.29
C ASP A 214 8.64 4.89 -19.55
N ALA A 215 9.69 5.41 -20.18
CA ALA A 215 9.81 6.83 -20.53
C ALA A 215 8.68 7.33 -21.45
N THR A 216 8.12 6.47 -22.30
CA THR A 216 7.02 6.84 -23.20
C THR A 216 5.70 7.04 -22.45
N VAL A 217 5.44 6.23 -21.42
CA VAL A 217 4.29 6.39 -20.52
C VAL A 217 4.39 7.74 -19.78
N VAL A 218 5.58 8.08 -19.29
CA VAL A 218 5.85 9.35 -18.59
C VAL A 218 5.70 10.56 -19.51
N ALA A 219 6.24 10.47 -20.73
CA ALA A 219 6.19 11.57 -21.70
C ALA A 219 4.75 11.90 -22.11
N ASN A 220 3.91 10.86 -22.28
CA ASN A 220 2.49 10.98 -22.63
C ASN A 220 1.57 11.22 -21.43
N ASP A 221 2.13 11.32 -20.22
CA ASP A 221 1.38 11.55 -18.99
C ASP A 221 0.32 10.47 -18.66
N HIS A 222 0.66 9.21 -18.96
CA HIS A 222 -0.22 8.08 -18.71
C HIS A 222 0.01 7.44 -17.34
N HIS A 223 -1.02 6.80 -16.80
CA HIS A 223 -0.93 6.02 -15.57
C HIS A 223 -0.09 4.75 -15.76
N ASP A 224 0.50 4.28 -14.67
CA ASP A 224 1.20 3.00 -14.57
C ASP A 224 0.72 2.25 -13.32
N VAL A 225 0.73 0.92 -13.37
CA VAL A 225 0.24 0.04 -12.29
C VAL A 225 1.13 0.11 -11.04
N THR A 226 2.45 0.24 -11.22
CA THR A 226 3.38 0.47 -10.10
C THR A 226 3.27 1.91 -9.62
N GLY A 227 3.16 2.82 -10.60
CA GLY A 227 2.98 4.25 -10.43
C GLY A 227 4.28 4.99 -10.18
N TYR A 228 4.28 6.29 -10.45
CA TYR A 228 5.47 7.12 -10.37
C TYR A 228 5.16 8.56 -9.93
N ILE A 229 6.16 9.21 -9.35
CA ILE A 229 6.19 10.67 -9.18
C ILE A 229 6.77 11.27 -10.44
N ARG A 230 6.10 12.29 -10.99
CA ARG A 230 6.48 13.01 -12.19
C ARG A 230 6.83 14.45 -11.83
N LEU A 231 8.06 14.85 -12.14
CA LEU A 231 8.59 16.20 -11.90
C LEU A 231 8.79 16.87 -13.27
N VAL A 232 7.87 17.76 -13.63
CA VAL A 232 7.85 18.45 -14.93
C VAL A 232 8.58 19.77 -14.78
N PHE A 233 9.81 19.85 -15.27
CA PHE A 233 10.56 21.10 -15.20
C PHE A 233 10.03 22.09 -16.24
N HIS A 234 9.82 23.35 -15.82
CA HIS A 234 9.27 24.40 -16.68
C HIS A 234 10.12 24.71 -17.91
N HIS A 235 11.39 24.26 -17.93
CA HIS A 235 12.32 24.44 -19.04
C HIS A 235 12.40 23.21 -19.98
N GLY A 236 11.61 22.15 -19.76
CA GLY A 236 11.43 21.05 -20.71
C GLY A 236 11.57 19.64 -20.12
N PRO A 237 12.67 19.29 -19.43
CA PRO A 237 12.91 17.92 -18.97
C PRO A 237 11.87 17.42 -17.97
N ILE A 238 11.63 16.11 -17.98
CA ILE A 238 10.80 15.42 -16.99
C ILE A 238 11.68 14.47 -16.19
N VAL A 239 11.50 14.46 -14.87
CA VAL A 239 12.10 13.45 -13.99
C VAL A 239 10.99 12.56 -13.43
N ALA A 240 11.09 11.25 -13.63
CA ALA A 240 10.16 10.26 -13.12
C ALA A 240 10.83 9.35 -12.10
N ILE A 241 10.18 9.15 -10.95
CA ILE A 241 10.69 8.32 -9.86
C ILE A 241 9.63 7.29 -9.48
N ASP A 242 10.03 6.03 -9.47
CA ASP A 242 9.14 4.91 -9.20
C ASP A 242 8.60 5.00 -7.77
N LEU A 243 7.29 4.77 -7.57
CA LEU A 243 6.70 4.92 -6.24
C LEU A 243 7.30 3.95 -5.23
N ASP A 244 7.59 2.71 -5.62
CA ASP A 244 8.18 1.75 -4.70
C ASP A 244 9.62 2.14 -4.35
N ALA A 245 10.39 2.67 -5.32
CA ALA A 245 11.71 3.25 -5.08
C ALA A 245 11.66 4.47 -4.13
N VAL A 246 10.64 5.32 -4.25
CA VAL A 246 10.41 6.44 -3.31
C VAL A 246 10.22 5.91 -1.89
N GLY A 247 9.43 4.85 -1.73
CA GLY A 247 9.14 4.20 -0.45
C GLY A 247 10.36 3.60 0.27
N THR A 248 11.50 3.44 -0.40
CA THR A 248 12.73 2.89 0.21
C THR A 248 13.52 3.88 1.06
N ALA A 249 13.14 5.16 1.12
CA ALA A 249 13.85 6.16 1.95
C ALA A 249 13.80 5.80 3.44
N GLY A 250 14.98 5.70 4.06
CA GLY A 250 15.12 5.57 5.51
C GLY A 250 15.02 6.91 6.23
N GLU A 251 14.86 6.87 7.57
CA GLU A 251 14.74 8.09 8.40
C GLU A 251 15.93 9.05 8.31
N LYS A 252 17.12 8.54 7.95
CA LYS A 252 18.35 9.33 7.84
C LYS A 252 18.57 9.90 6.45
N ASP A 253 17.82 9.42 5.46
CA ASP A 253 17.95 9.86 4.09
C ASP A 253 17.31 11.23 3.94
N LYS A 254 17.97 12.09 3.17
CA LYS A 254 17.37 13.36 2.79
C LYS A 254 16.35 13.08 1.69
N ALA A 255 15.13 13.59 1.87
CA ALA A 255 14.12 13.59 0.82
C ALA A 255 14.70 14.18 -0.47
N PHE A 256 14.32 13.62 -1.61
CA PHE A 256 14.78 14.04 -2.93
C PHE A 256 14.41 15.49 -3.23
N VAL A 257 13.19 15.92 -2.89
CA VAL A 257 12.79 17.34 -2.98
C VAL A 257 13.70 18.26 -2.17
N HIS A 258 14.16 17.82 -1.00
CA HIS A 258 15.11 18.60 -0.21
C HIS A 258 16.50 18.64 -0.89
N HIS A 259 16.97 17.50 -1.42
CA HIS A 259 18.22 17.43 -2.17
C HIS A 259 18.23 18.37 -3.39
N LEU A 260 17.15 18.33 -4.19
CA LEU A 260 16.94 19.20 -5.34
C LEU A 260 16.93 20.67 -4.92
N ALA A 261 16.09 21.03 -3.94
CA ALA A 261 15.96 22.42 -3.48
C ALA A 261 17.26 23.01 -2.93
N MET A 262 18.10 22.19 -2.26
CA MET A 262 19.37 22.62 -1.67
C MET A 262 20.52 22.79 -2.67
N SER A 263 20.26 22.60 -3.96
CA SER A 263 21.19 22.91 -5.06
C SER A 263 20.90 24.26 -5.74
N MET A 264 19.88 24.99 -5.28
CA MET A 264 19.50 26.31 -5.81
C MET A 264 19.14 27.33 -4.72
N LEU A 265 19.09 28.61 -5.11
CA LEU A 265 18.55 29.71 -4.32
C LEU A 265 17.62 30.60 -5.18
N PRO A 266 16.51 31.11 -4.64
CA PRO A 266 15.85 30.63 -3.43
C PRO A 266 15.42 29.16 -3.59
N PRO A 267 15.37 28.36 -2.50
CA PRO A 267 15.04 26.94 -2.56
C PRO A 267 13.51 26.74 -2.64
N ILE A 268 12.90 27.23 -3.70
CA ILE A 268 11.44 27.20 -3.93
C ILE A 268 11.19 26.39 -5.19
N LEU A 269 10.94 25.08 -5.04
CA LEU A 269 10.74 24.15 -6.15
C LEU A 269 9.58 24.52 -7.09
N PRO A 270 8.40 24.99 -6.60
CA PRO A 270 7.28 25.34 -7.49
C PRO A 270 7.56 26.46 -8.50
N ARG A 271 8.73 27.12 -8.45
CA ARG A 271 9.17 28.08 -9.46
C ARG A 271 9.90 27.45 -10.65
N LEU A 272 10.21 26.17 -10.54
CA LEU A 272 11.08 25.45 -11.43
C LEU A 272 10.43 24.18 -11.98
N VAL A 273 9.61 23.53 -11.16
CA VAL A 273 9.09 22.20 -11.41
C VAL A 273 7.68 22.06 -10.86
N ASP A 274 6.82 21.45 -11.65
CA ASP A 274 5.51 20.96 -11.21
C ASP A 274 5.67 19.51 -10.79
N VAL A 275 5.17 19.16 -9.60
CA VAL A 275 5.32 17.83 -9.00
C VAL A 275 3.95 17.16 -8.99
N GLU A 276 3.89 16.00 -9.62
CA GLU A 276 2.67 15.25 -9.88
C GLU A 276 2.86 13.77 -9.50
N ALA A 277 1.76 13.05 -9.27
CA ALA A 277 1.78 11.60 -9.07
C ALA A 277 0.87 10.94 -10.11
N ARG A 278 1.31 9.79 -10.62
CA ARG A 278 0.55 8.96 -11.55
C ARG A 278 0.51 7.54 -11.01
N TRP A 279 -0.66 7.12 -10.56
CA TRP A 279 -0.94 5.76 -10.16
C TRP A 279 -2.44 5.50 -10.32
N SER A 280 -2.80 4.27 -10.67
CA SER A 280 -4.17 3.77 -10.62
C SER A 280 -4.13 2.32 -10.17
N PRO A 281 -5.13 1.84 -9.41
CA PRO A 281 -5.16 0.45 -8.98
C PRO A 281 -5.24 -0.48 -10.19
N LYS A 282 -4.67 -1.68 -10.06
CA LYS A 282 -4.76 -2.71 -11.10
C LYS A 282 -6.24 -3.02 -11.34
N GLY A 283 -6.66 -3.04 -12.60
CA GLY A 283 -8.06 -3.28 -13.00
C GLY A 283 -8.86 -2.00 -13.28
N TRP A 284 -8.37 -0.83 -12.86
CA TRP A 284 -8.97 0.45 -13.24
C TRP A 284 -8.84 0.67 -14.76
N PRO A 285 -9.90 1.13 -15.47
CA PRO A 285 -9.85 1.32 -16.92
C PRO A 285 -8.85 2.42 -17.31
N SER A 286 -8.02 2.15 -18.32
CA SER A 286 -6.98 3.08 -18.75
C SER A 286 -7.51 4.31 -19.47
N ASP A 287 -8.74 4.24 -19.99
CA ASP A 287 -9.47 5.34 -20.64
C ASP A 287 -10.32 6.16 -19.65
N GLN A 288 -10.42 5.73 -18.39
CA GLN A 288 -11.17 6.42 -17.35
C GLN A 288 -10.23 7.19 -16.42
N ALA A 289 -10.44 8.51 -16.34
CA ALA A 289 -9.74 9.35 -15.38
C ALA A 289 -10.12 8.98 -13.93
N LEU A 290 -9.17 9.10 -13.02
CA LEU A 290 -9.47 8.97 -11.59
C LEU A 290 -10.43 10.09 -11.14
N PRO A 291 -11.27 9.81 -10.12
CA PRO A 291 -12.09 10.83 -9.48
C PRO A 291 -11.28 12.05 -9.03
N GLN A 292 -11.87 13.24 -9.10
CA GLN A 292 -11.18 14.49 -8.70
C GLN A 292 -10.74 14.44 -7.23
N GLY A 293 -11.52 13.78 -6.36
CA GLY A 293 -11.16 13.59 -4.95
C GLY A 293 -9.85 12.82 -4.76
N CYS A 294 -9.56 11.84 -5.63
CA CYS A 294 -8.28 11.12 -5.64
C CYS A 294 -7.12 12.05 -6.03
N ILE A 295 -7.31 12.87 -7.08
CA ILE A 295 -6.31 13.80 -7.59
C ILE A 295 -5.98 14.85 -6.52
N ASP A 296 -7.00 15.51 -5.97
CA ASP A 296 -6.83 16.51 -4.90
C ASP A 296 -6.16 15.91 -3.65
N GLY A 297 -6.46 14.64 -3.35
CA GLY A 297 -5.82 13.89 -2.26
C GLY A 297 -4.33 13.68 -2.49
N MET A 298 -3.95 13.24 -3.69
CA MET A 298 -2.55 13.08 -4.07
C MET A 298 -1.81 14.42 -4.03
N ASP A 299 -2.39 15.49 -4.56
CA ASP A 299 -1.78 16.82 -4.58
C ASP A 299 -1.49 17.34 -3.16
N ARG A 300 -2.43 17.14 -2.22
CA ARG A 300 -2.20 17.46 -0.79
C ARG A 300 -1.02 16.71 -0.19
N LEU A 301 -0.83 15.44 -0.56
CA LEU A 301 0.30 14.63 -0.09
C LEU A 301 1.63 15.09 -0.72
N LEU A 302 1.62 15.44 -2.00
CA LEU A 302 2.78 16.00 -2.70
C LEU A 302 3.18 17.36 -2.11
N ASP A 303 2.20 18.23 -1.80
CA ASP A 303 2.44 19.51 -1.12
C ASP A 303 3.07 19.31 0.27
N ALA A 304 2.58 18.34 1.03
CA ALA A 304 3.16 17.98 2.33
C ALA A 304 4.60 17.45 2.20
N TRP A 305 4.87 16.64 1.17
CA TRP A 305 6.21 16.14 0.87
C TRP A 305 7.16 17.26 0.45
N GLN A 306 6.74 18.14 -0.47
CA GLN A 306 7.50 19.34 -0.88
C GLN A 306 7.75 20.29 0.30
N GLY A 307 6.79 20.42 1.21
CA GLY A 307 6.89 21.18 2.45
C GLY A 307 7.73 20.49 3.55
N LEU A 308 8.23 19.28 3.30
CA LEU A 308 8.99 18.45 4.25
C LEU A 308 8.22 18.13 5.54
N THR A 309 6.88 18.15 5.49
CA THR A 309 5.99 17.74 6.59
C THR A 309 5.59 16.28 6.49
N LEU A 310 5.75 15.67 5.32
CA LEU A 310 5.57 14.24 5.08
C LEU A 310 6.93 13.56 4.80
N ASN A 311 7.18 12.43 5.47
CA ASN A 311 8.35 11.60 5.20
C ASN A 311 8.21 10.92 3.83
N GLU A 312 9.23 11.06 2.99
CA GLU A 312 9.33 10.45 1.66
C GLU A 312 9.13 8.94 1.68
N GLY A 313 9.67 8.22 2.67
CA GLY A 313 9.51 6.76 2.77
C GLY A 313 8.07 6.30 3.00
N MET A 314 7.18 7.20 3.45
CA MET A 314 5.74 6.91 3.59
C MET A 314 4.91 7.38 2.39
N LEU A 315 5.51 8.14 1.46
CA LEU A 315 4.76 8.85 0.42
C LEU A 315 4.00 7.88 -0.48
N ALA A 316 4.67 6.85 -0.98
CA ALA A 316 4.08 5.88 -1.91
C ALA A 316 2.86 5.15 -1.32
N GLY A 317 3.01 4.58 -0.12
CA GLY A 317 1.91 3.91 0.56
C GLY A 317 0.72 4.84 0.87
N ARG A 318 1.00 6.11 1.21
CA ARG A 318 -0.06 7.10 1.44
C ARG A 318 -0.75 7.53 0.15
N LEU A 319 -0.03 7.71 -0.95
CA LEU A 319 -0.63 8.03 -2.25
C LEU A 319 -1.58 6.92 -2.70
N LYS A 320 -1.13 5.65 -2.65
CA LYS A 320 -1.97 4.49 -3.00
C LYS A 320 -3.21 4.42 -2.11
N ALA A 321 -3.05 4.53 -0.78
CA ALA A 321 -4.17 4.51 0.15
C ALA A 321 -5.17 5.66 -0.04
N GLU A 322 -4.69 6.87 -0.33
CA GLU A 322 -5.52 8.04 -0.62
C GLU A 322 -6.36 7.83 -1.87
N VAL A 323 -5.77 7.30 -2.94
CA VAL A 323 -6.51 6.98 -4.18
C VAL A 323 -7.58 5.93 -3.89
N LEU A 324 -7.22 4.78 -3.30
CA LEU A 324 -8.16 3.69 -3.02
C LEU A 324 -9.34 4.14 -2.14
N THR A 325 -9.09 4.99 -1.15
CA THR A 325 -10.13 5.46 -0.23
C THR A 325 -11.09 6.46 -0.88
N ASN A 326 -10.64 7.21 -1.89
CA ASN A 326 -11.43 8.23 -2.57
C ASN A 326 -12.06 7.74 -3.89
N LEU A 327 -11.95 6.44 -4.22
CA LEU A 327 -12.69 5.88 -5.35
C LEU A 327 -14.20 5.99 -5.11
N GLU A 328 -14.94 6.32 -6.16
CA GLU A 328 -16.38 6.61 -6.09
C GLU A 328 -17.25 5.35 -6.17
N HIS A 329 -16.75 4.25 -6.73
CA HIS A 329 -17.50 3.01 -6.94
C HIS A 329 -16.58 1.80 -7.07
N GLY A 330 -17.20 0.61 -7.12
CA GLY A 330 -16.55 -0.68 -7.31
C GLY A 330 -16.00 -1.30 -6.01
N LEU A 331 -15.28 -2.39 -6.18
CA LEU A 331 -14.69 -3.20 -5.13
C LEU A 331 -13.17 -3.09 -5.17
N VAL A 332 -12.56 -2.81 -4.02
CA VAL A 332 -11.11 -2.82 -3.85
C VAL A 332 -10.70 -4.02 -3.00
N LEU A 333 -9.85 -4.88 -3.57
CA LEU A 333 -9.26 -6.07 -2.95
C LEU A 333 -7.74 -6.06 -3.20
N ASP A 334 -6.92 -6.04 -2.15
CA ASP A 334 -5.45 -6.13 -2.25
C ASP A 334 -4.81 -5.17 -3.28
N ASP A 335 -5.17 -3.88 -3.20
CA ASP A 335 -4.71 -2.83 -4.12
C ASP A 335 -5.18 -2.99 -5.58
N ARG A 336 -6.07 -3.96 -5.86
CA ARG A 336 -6.77 -4.14 -7.13
C ARG A 336 -8.18 -3.60 -7.03
N TRP A 337 -8.70 -3.13 -8.15
CA TRP A 337 -10.06 -2.65 -8.30
C TRP A 337 -10.79 -3.47 -9.35
N CYS A 338 -12.07 -3.77 -9.10
CA CYS A 338 -13.01 -4.21 -10.11
C CYS A 338 -14.32 -3.44 -9.96
N ASP A 339 -15.05 -3.26 -11.06
CA ASP A 339 -16.31 -2.51 -11.06
C ASP A 339 -17.41 -3.24 -10.25
N GLY A 340 -17.34 -4.57 -10.22
CA GLY A 340 -18.30 -5.40 -9.50
C GLY A 340 -19.59 -5.68 -10.28
N GLU A 341 -19.69 -5.25 -11.55
CA GLU A 341 -20.84 -5.57 -12.41
C GLU A 341 -20.92 -7.05 -12.79
N ASN A 342 -19.77 -7.72 -12.93
CA ASN A 342 -19.69 -9.14 -13.21
C ASN A 342 -19.27 -9.92 -11.96
N VAL A 343 -20.18 -10.74 -11.44
CA VAL A 343 -19.94 -11.57 -10.25
C VAL A 343 -18.80 -12.56 -10.48
N ASP A 344 -18.65 -13.11 -11.68
CA ASP A 344 -17.58 -14.07 -11.98
C ASP A 344 -16.19 -13.45 -11.80
N ASP A 345 -16.04 -12.17 -12.18
CA ASP A 345 -14.78 -11.44 -11.98
C ASP A 345 -14.49 -11.25 -10.49
N VAL A 346 -15.52 -10.96 -9.68
CA VAL A 346 -15.40 -10.87 -8.22
C VAL A 346 -15.00 -12.22 -7.62
N VAL A 347 -15.58 -13.33 -8.08
CA VAL A 347 -15.23 -14.68 -7.65
C VAL A 347 -13.77 -15.01 -7.98
N GLU A 348 -13.29 -14.67 -9.18
CA GLU A 348 -11.89 -14.87 -9.55
C GLU A 348 -10.95 -14.12 -8.60
N HIS A 349 -11.26 -12.86 -8.28
CA HIS A 349 -10.47 -12.06 -7.35
C HIS A 349 -10.46 -12.63 -5.93
N LEU A 350 -11.61 -13.11 -5.45
CA LEU A 350 -11.73 -13.70 -4.11
C LEU A 350 -11.05 -15.07 -4.00
N SER A 351 -10.97 -15.82 -5.10
CA SER A 351 -10.34 -17.13 -5.13
C SER A 351 -8.85 -17.07 -4.78
N GLU A 352 -8.20 -15.91 -4.99
CA GLU A 352 -6.82 -15.67 -4.57
C GLU A 352 -6.64 -15.59 -3.04
N LEU A 353 -7.70 -15.30 -2.27
CA LEU A 353 -7.66 -15.19 -0.80
C LEU A 353 -7.68 -16.57 -0.08
N GLY A 354 -7.90 -17.64 -0.84
CA GLY A 354 -8.03 -19.01 -0.33
C GLY A 354 -9.39 -19.31 0.32
N GLY A 355 -9.81 -20.58 0.26
CA GLY A 355 -11.13 -21.05 0.68
C GLY A 355 -11.68 -22.06 -0.32
N THR A 356 -12.95 -22.44 -0.18
CA THR A 356 -13.65 -23.21 -1.22
C THR A 356 -14.23 -22.28 -2.29
N GLU A 357 -14.51 -22.83 -3.48
CA GLU A 357 -15.20 -22.11 -4.55
C GLU A 357 -16.56 -21.58 -4.07
N ASP A 358 -17.33 -22.39 -3.33
CA ASP A 358 -18.61 -21.94 -2.75
C ASP A 358 -18.43 -20.79 -1.75
N GLU A 359 -17.35 -20.76 -0.95
CA GLU A 359 -17.09 -19.61 -0.07
C GLU A 359 -16.80 -18.34 -0.87
N ALA A 360 -16.10 -18.45 -2.01
CA ALA A 360 -15.83 -17.33 -2.91
C ALA A 360 -17.11 -16.84 -3.62
N VAL A 361 -17.93 -17.76 -4.15
CA VAL A 361 -19.22 -17.44 -4.79
C VAL A 361 -20.17 -16.79 -3.78
N PHE A 362 -20.30 -17.37 -2.58
CA PHE A 362 -21.14 -16.82 -1.53
C PHE A 362 -20.69 -15.40 -1.14
N ALA A 363 -19.39 -15.20 -0.89
CA ALA A 363 -18.84 -13.89 -0.55
C ALA A 363 -18.96 -12.88 -1.71
N ALA A 364 -18.78 -13.30 -2.96
CA ALA A 364 -18.92 -12.44 -4.13
C ALA A 364 -20.35 -11.91 -4.28
N ALA A 365 -21.36 -12.76 -4.11
CA ALA A 365 -22.75 -12.35 -4.16
C ALA A 365 -23.09 -11.34 -3.03
N MET A 366 -22.60 -11.58 -1.81
CA MET A 366 -22.75 -10.62 -0.70
C MET A 366 -22.09 -9.26 -0.99
N LEU A 367 -20.87 -9.26 -1.53
CA LEU A 367 -20.15 -8.03 -1.89
C LEU A 367 -20.88 -7.28 -3.00
N THR A 368 -21.38 -7.99 -4.01
CA THR A 368 -22.13 -7.41 -5.14
C THR A 368 -23.40 -6.74 -4.65
N ALA A 369 -24.16 -7.42 -3.78
CA ALA A 369 -25.35 -6.84 -3.16
C ALA A 369 -25.00 -5.62 -2.29
N ARG A 370 -23.89 -5.67 -1.54
CA ARG A 370 -23.45 -4.54 -0.72
C ARG A 370 -23.10 -3.32 -1.57
N MET A 371 -22.37 -3.49 -2.67
CA MET A 371 -21.98 -2.40 -3.56
C MET A 371 -23.18 -1.68 -4.18
N ALA A 372 -24.31 -2.37 -4.37
CA ALA A 372 -25.54 -1.76 -4.87
C ALA A 372 -26.20 -0.79 -3.87
N ILE A 373 -25.86 -0.89 -2.58
CA ILE A 373 -26.36 0.00 -1.52
C ILE A 373 -25.40 1.16 -1.28
N GLY A 374 -24.08 0.88 -1.26
CA GLY A 374 -23.06 1.90 -1.03
C GLY A 374 -21.69 1.30 -0.69
N GLY A 375 -20.75 2.21 -0.44
CA GLY A 375 -19.37 1.85 -0.13
C GLY A 375 -19.18 1.32 1.29
N GLY A 376 -17.92 1.20 1.70
CA GLY A 376 -17.58 0.81 3.06
C GLY A 376 -16.15 0.33 3.18
N ILE A 377 -15.73 0.02 4.40
CA ILE A 377 -14.42 -0.60 4.65
C ILE A 377 -14.62 -1.84 5.51
N ILE A 378 -14.32 -3.01 4.94
CA ILE A 378 -14.26 -4.29 5.66
C ILE A 378 -12.84 -4.46 6.17
N ASP A 379 -12.69 -4.61 7.48
CA ASP A 379 -11.38 -4.85 8.09
C ASP A 379 -11.03 -6.34 8.20
N THR A 380 -9.80 -6.63 8.62
CA THR A 380 -9.32 -8.02 8.77
C THR A 380 -9.99 -8.79 9.91
N ARG A 381 -10.77 -8.13 10.78
CA ARG A 381 -11.56 -8.74 11.85
C ARG A 381 -12.98 -9.07 11.41
N GLY A 382 -13.38 -8.65 10.21
CA GLY A 382 -14.73 -8.80 9.70
C GLY A 382 -15.68 -7.78 10.29
N GLU A 383 -15.20 -6.57 10.58
CA GLU A 383 -16.04 -5.41 10.89
C GLU A 383 -16.23 -4.55 9.63
N LEU A 384 -17.48 -4.22 9.31
CA LEU A 384 -17.81 -3.24 8.28
C LEU A 384 -17.88 -1.84 8.89
N ARG A 385 -17.08 -0.91 8.35
CA ARG A 385 -17.23 0.52 8.58
C ARG A 385 -18.06 1.12 7.46
N GLU A 386 -19.25 1.56 7.82
CA GLU A 386 -20.22 2.15 6.90
C GLU A 386 -19.69 3.41 6.21
N ARG A 387 -19.98 3.52 4.92
CA ARG A 387 -19.83 4.73 4.12
C ARG A 387 -21.04 4.85 3.20
N ASP A 388 -21.70 6.00 3.25
CA ASP A 388 -22.89 6.26 2.43
C ASP A 388 -22.54 6.26 0.92
N GLU A 389 -21.31 6.67 0.56
CA GLU A 389 -20.84 6.78 -0.82
C GLU A 389 -19.38 6.30 -0.96
N GLY A 390 -19.03 5.89 -2.18
CA GLY A 390 -17.68 5.45 -2.55
C GLY A 390 -17.58 3.95 -2.84
N ALA A 391 -16.37 3.51 -3.17
CA ALA A 391 -16.05 2.10 -3.34
C ALA A 391 -16.19 1.30 -2.03
N LEU A 392 -16.41 -0.01 -2.16
CA LEU A 392 -16.30 -0.96 -1.08
C LEU A 392 -14.84 -1.45 -0.99
N LEU A 393 -14.18 -1.19 0.13
CA LEU A 393 -12.79 -1.55 0.35
C LEU A 393 -12.69 -2.74 1.28
N VAL A 394 -12.00 -3.79 0.84
CA VAL A 394 -11.62 -4.91 1.71
C VAL A 394 -10.15 -4.74 2.08
N THR A 395 -9.89 -4.63 3.37
CA THR A 395 -8.54 -4.40 3.89
C THR A 395 -7.63 -5.58 3.57
N LYS A 396 -6.42 -5.27 3.09
CA LYS A 396 -5.39 -6.26 2.76
C LYS A 396 -5.19 -7.28 3.87
N GLY A 397 -5.27 -8.56 3.51
CA GLY A 397 -5.17 -9.70 4.43
C GLY A 397 -6.47 -10.10 5.14
N ALA A 398 -7.63 -9.54 4.77
CA ALA A 398 -8.92 -10.05 5.20
C ALA A 398 -9.20 -11.42 4.55
N SER A 399 -9.77 -12.35 5.31
CA SER A 399 -10.16 -13.68 4.80
C SER A 399 -11.61 -13.69 4.30
N LEU A 400 -11.99 -14.69 3.50
CA LEU A 400 -13.40 -14.89 3.09
C LEU A 400 -14.34 -14.98 4.31
N ASN A 401 -13.91 -15.61 5.40
CA ASN A 401 -14.68 -15.66 6.64
C ASN A 401 -14.87 -14.29 7.30
N ALA A 402 -13.89 -13.37 7.17
CA ALA A 402 -14.03 -11.99 7.65
C ALA A 402 -15.03 -11.21 6.78
N ILE A 403 -14.94 -11.36 5.45
CA ILE A 403 -15.86 -10.71 4.50
C ILE A 403 -17.31 -11.17 4.73
N MET A 404 -17.56 -12.48 4.66
CA MET A 404 -18.89 -13.05 4.92
C MET A 404 -19.38 -12.67 6.32
N GLY A 405 -18.47 -12.63 7.29
CA GLY A 405 -18.78 -12.25 8.66
C GLY A 405 -19.23 -10.81 8.83
N ALA A 406 -18.63 -9.87 8.08
CA ALA A 406 -18.95 -8.46 8.10
C ALA A 406 -20.32 -8.18 7.45
N LEU A 407 -20.64 -8.94 6.40
CA LEU A 407 -21.85 -8.73 5.58
C LEU A 407 -23.04 -9.60 6.00
N TRP A 408 -22.84 -10.56 6.91
CA TRP A 408 -23.82 -11.59 7.25
C TRP A 408 -25.21 -11.03 7.59
N THR A 409 -25.27 -10.04 8.48
CA THR A 409 -26.52 -9.51 9.02
C THR A 409 -27.46 -9.02 7.92
N GLU A 410 -26.91 -8.42 6.87
CA GLU A 410 -27.68 -7.77 5.81
C GLU A 410 -27.77 -8.60 4.52
N HIS A 411 -26.72 -9.38 4.21
CA HIS A 411 -26.55 -9.96 2.87
C HIS A 411 -26.45 -11.49 2.84
N HIS A 412 -26.74 -12.20 3.93
CA HIS A 412 -26.68 -13.66 3.93
C HIS A 412 -27.65 -14.31 2.92
N GLU A 413 -28.82 -13.70 2.69
CA GLU A 413 -29.77 -14.12 1.67
C GLU A 413 -29.19 -13.99 0.26
N ASP A 414 -28.52 -12.87 -0.05
CA ASP A 414 -27.85 -12.65 -1.33
C ASP A 414 -26.78 -13.71 -1.60
N GLY A 415 -26.00 -14.06 -0.58
CA GLY A 415 -25.02 -15.16 -0.65
C GLY A 415 -25.66 -16.50 -1.01
N LEU A 416 -26.81 -16.83 -0.40
CA LEU A 416 -27.54 -18.07 -0.66
C LEU A 416 -28.10 -18.09 -2.09
N ILE A 417 -28.65 -16.98 -2.57
CA ILE A 417 -29.10 -16.81 -3.96
C ILE A 417 -27.92 -16.99 -4.92
N GLY A 418 -26.75 -16.44 -4.60
CA GLY A 418 -25.52 -16.63 -5.38
C GLY A 418 -25.10 -18.10 -5.56
N LEU A 419 -25.42 -18.96 -4.59
CA LEU A 419 -25.22 -20.42 -4.68
C LEU A 419 -26.37 -21.16 -5.40
N GLY A 420 -27.25 -20.42 -6.08
CA GLY A 420 -28.40 -20.95 -6.82
C GLY A 420 -29.54 -21.47 -5.93
N LEU A 421 -29.70 -20.96 -4.71
CA LEU A 421 -30.88 -21.24 -3.89
C LEU A 421 -32.03 -20.30 -4.26
N GLU A 422 -33.20 -20.86 -4.52
CA GLU A 422 -34.39 -20.11 -4.90
C GLU A 422 -35.65 -20.72 -4.28
N GLY A 423 -36.73 -19.92 -4.21
CA GLY A 423 -38.07 -20.39 -3.83
C GLY A 423 -38.15 -21.02 -2.43
N ASP A 424 -38.86 -22.16 -2.35
CA ASP A 424 -39.13 -22.85 -1.08
C ASP A 424 -37.85 -23.38 -0.41
N ASP A 425 -36.83 -23.74 -1.19
CA ASP A 425 -35.54 -24.23 -0.67
C ASP A 425 -34.78 -23.10 0.04
N LEU A 426 -34.75 -21.91 -0.56
CA LEU A 426 -34.17 -20.71 0.08
C LEU A 426 -34.91 -20.37 1.38
N ALA A 427 -36.25 -20.35 1.34
CA ALA A 427 -37.07 -20.04 2.50
C ALA A 427 -36.86 -21.04 3.66
N ALA A 428 -36.74 -22.32 3.35
CA ALA A 428 -36.47 -23.37 4.34
C ALA A 428 -35.10 -23.18 5.01
N ILE A 429 -34.08 -22.85 4.23
CA ILE A 429 -32.72 -22.62 4.76
C ILE A 429 -32.69 -21.37 5.62
N LEU A 430 -33.23 -20.24 5.14
CA LEU A 430 -33.32 -19.00 5.92
C LEU A 430 -34.05 -19.21 7.25
N ALA A 431 -35.14 -19.98 7.27
CA ALA A 431 -35.86 -20.31 8.49
C ALA A 431 -35.07 -21.22 9.45
N SER A 432 -34.13 -22.01 8.93
CA SER A 432 -33.29 -22.92 9.73
C SER A 432 -32.04 -22.26 10.30
N VAL A 433 -31.63 -21.12 9.74
CA VAL A 433 -30.42 -20.39 10.11
C VAL A 433 -30.70 -19.49 11.30
N ASP A 434 -30.15 -19.85 12.47
CA ASP A 434 -30.21 -19.03 13.68
C ASP A 434 -28.91 -18.26 13.88
N GLY A 435 -28.96 -16.94 13.66
CA GLY A 435 -27.83 -16.04 13.82
C GLY A 435 -26.67 -16.30 12.86
N ARG A 436 -25.49 -15.79 13.21
CA ARG A 436 -24.27 -15.92 12.39
C ARG A 436 -23.59 -17.28 12.59
N PRO A 437 -23.23 -18.01 11.51
CA PRO A 437 -22.43 -19.21 11.58
C PRO A 437 -21.09 -18.98 12.26
N LYS A 438 -20.67 -19.93 13.10
CA LYS A 438 -19.33 -19.93 13.70
C LYS A 438 -18.24 -20.26 12.69
N SER A 439 -18.58 -21.01 11.63
CA SER A 439 -17.70 -21.39 10.54
C SER A 439 -18.51 -21.44 9.25
N PHE A 440 -18.17 -20.58 8.30
CA PHE A 440 -18.87 -20.52 7.02
C PHE A 440 -18.60 -21.77 6.18
N GLY A 441 -17.35 -22.23 6.07
CA GLY A 441 -17.05 -23.48 5.38
C GLY A 441 -17.71 -24.73 5.98
N ALA A 442 -18.05 -24.78 7.27
CA ALA A 442 -18.86 -25.87 7.83
C ALA A 442 -20.35 -25.72 7.51
N PHE A 443 -20.84 -24.48 7.53
CA PHE A 443 -22.22 -24.15 7.14
C PHE A 443 -22.50 -24.49 5.68
N LEU A 444 -21.65 -24.04 4.76
CA LEU A 444 -21.79 -24.30 3.32
C LEU A 444 -21.70 -25.79 2.99
N ARG A 445 -20.74 -26.52 3.59
CA ARG A 445 -20.71 -27.99 3.45
C ARG A 445 -21.97 -28.66 3.96
N GLY A 446 -22.53 -28.19 5.07
CA GLY A 446 -23.80 -28.69 5.60
C GLY A 446 -24.97 -28.49 4.64
N LEU A 447 -24.96 -27.36 3.90
CA LEU A 447 -25.95 -27.09 2.86
C LEU A 447 -25.83 -28.09 1.70
N ASP A 448 -24.62 -28.36 1.24
CA ASP A 448 -24.40 -29.34 0.16
C ASP A 448 -24.73 -30.76 0.58
N ASP A 449 -24.37 -31.14 1.81
CA ASP A 449 -24.76 -32.43 2.39
C ASP A 449 -26.29 -32.58 2.46
N ALA A 450 -26.99 -31.51 2.87
CA ALA A 450 -28.46 -31.49 2.92
C ALA A 450 -29.08 -31.58 1.52
N ARG A 451 -28.55 -30.83 0.53
CA ARG A 451 -28.98 -30.90 -0.87
C ARG A 451 -28.72 -32.28 -1.48
N ALA A 452 -27.55 -32.87 -1.21
CA ALA A 452 -27.21 -34.22 -1.65
C ALA A 452 -28.15 -35.27 -1.04
N ALA A 453 -28.48 -35.14 0.25
CA ALA A 453 -29.45 -36.01 0.92
C ALA A 453 -30.86 -35.86 0.31
N ALA A 454 -31.33 -34.63 0.08
CA ALA A 454 -32.63 -34.35 -0.53
C ALA A 454 -32.72 -34.91 -1.96
N ARG A 455 -31.67 -34.74 -2.77
CA ARG A 455 -31.59 -35.34 -4.12
C ARG A 455 -31.67 -36.86 -4.07
N ARG A 456 -30.96 -37.50 -3.12
CA ARG A 456 -31.01 -38.96 -2.93
C ARG A 456 -32.39 -39.43 -2.47
N GLU A 457 -33.07 -38.69 -1.60
CA GLU A 457 -34.45 -39.01 -1.17
C GLU A 457 -35.47 -38.83 -2.31
N ALA A 458 -35.31 -37.80 -3.15
CA ALA A 458 -36.19 -37.52 -4.29
C ALA A 458 -36.15 -38.58 -5.40
N ARG A 459 -35.12 -39.45 -5.43
CA ARG A 459 -35.05 -40.59 -6.36
C ARG A 459 -36.15 -41.62 -6.10
N PHE A 460 -36.62 -41.72 -4.86
CA PHE A 460 -37.62 -42.70 -4.49
C PHE A 460 -39.03 -42.22 -4.88
N PRO A 461 -39.89 -43.10 -5.41
CA PRO A 461 -41.25 -42.75 -5.83
C PRO A 461 -42.14 -42.20 -4.71
N HIS A 462 -41.92 -42.64 -3.47
CA HIS A 462 -42.71 -42.25 -2.31
C HIS A 462 -41.80 -41.70 -1.19
N ARG A 463 -42.28 -40.68 -0.49
CA ARG A 463 -41.57 -40.10 0.66
C ARG A 463 -41.85 -40.89 1.94
N ARG A 464 -40.95 -40.77 2.92
CA ARG A 464 -41.18 -41.32 4.26
C ARG A 464 -42.49 -40.79 4.86
N GLY A 465 -43.27 -41.66 5.49
CA GLY A 465 -44.57 -41.32 6.07
C GLY A 465 -45.72 -41.12 5.07
N GLN A 466 -45.48 -41.27 3.76
CA GLN A 466 -46.53 -41.16 2.74
C GLN A 466 -47.42 -42.42 2.68
N ILE A 467 -46.84 -43.58 2.98
CA ILE A 467 -47.53 -44.87 2.99
C ILE A 467 -47.87 -45.20 4.45
N ALA A 468 -49.12 -45.59 4.72
CA ALA A 468 -49.58 -45.92 6.06
C ALA A 468 -49.48 -47.43 6.38
N GLY A 469 -49.49 -47.77 7.67
CA GLY A 469 -49.57 -49.15 8.15
C GLY A 469 -48.27 -49.96 7.98
N PRO A 470 -48.34 -51.30 8.05
CA PRO A 470 -47.17 -52.19 8.07
C PRO A 470 -46.26 -52.03 6.86
N LEU A 471 -46.85 -51.85 5.66
CA LEU A 471 -46.10 -51.59 4.43
C LEU A 471 -45.35 -50.27 4.50
N GLY A 472 -45.99 -49.22 5.01
CA GLY A 472 -45.38 -47.91 5.23
C GLY A 472 -44.21 -47.96 6.19
N LEU A 473 -44.36 -48.71 7.30
CA LEU A 473 -43.29 -48.90 8.26
C LEU A 473 -42.08 -49.62 7.64
N THR A 474 -42.29 -50.72 6.90
CA THR A 474 -41.16 -51.39 6.20
C THR A 474 -40.55 -50.49 5.14
N HIS A 475 -41.34 -49.76 4.35
CA HIS A 475 -40.85 -48.78 3.37
C HIS A 475 -39.98 -47.71 4.04
N ASP A 476 -40.44 -47.10 5.13
CA ASP A 476 -39.72 -46.05 5.83
C ASP A 476 -38.43 -46.56 6.48
N LEU A 477 -38.42 -47.80 6.98
CA LEU A 477 -37.21 -48.47 7.47
C LEU A 477 -36.23 -48.76 6.33
N VAL A 478 -36.71 -49.17 5.14
CA VAL A 478 -35.87 -49.33 3.94
C VAL A 478 -35.24 -47.99 3.56
N LEU A 479 -36.02 -46.92 3.42
CA LEU A 479 -35.48 -45.60 3.10
C LEU A 479 -34.51 -45.10 4.17
N THR A 480 -34.82 -45.30 5.46
CA THR A 480 -33.92 -44.94 6.56
C THR A 480 -32.62 -45.73 6.50
N GLY A 481 -32.65 -47.03 6.19
CA GLY A 481 -31.44 -47.84 6.04
C GLY A 481 -30.57 -47.37 4.87
N LEU A 482 -31.20 -47.09 3.73
CA LEU A 482 -30.52 -46.69 2.48
C LEU A 482 -29.99 -45.25 2.49
N LEU A 483 -30.69 -44.32 3.14
CA LEU A 483 -30.35 -42.89 3.16
C LEU A 483 -29.57 -42.48 4.41
N ASP A 484 -29.97 -42.97 5.58
CA ASP A 484 -29.47 -42.54 6.89
C ASP A 484 -28.52 -43.55 7.55
N GLY A 485 -28.49 -44.79 7.03
CA GLY A 485 -27.66 -45.90 7.48
C GLY A 485 -28.41 -46.92 8.34
N ASP A 486 -28.06 -48.18 8.13
CA ASP A 486 -28.69 -49.34 8.77
C ASP A 486 -28.77 -49.29 10.30
N GLY A 487 -27.81 -48.64 10.97
CA GLY A 487 -27.84 -48.51 12.44
C GLY A 487 -29.01 -47.66 12.94
N ARG A 488 -29.37 -46.59 12.22
CA ARG A 488 -30.54 -45.76 12.55
C ARG A 488 -31.85 -46.50 12.29
N ALA A 489 -31.93 -47.20 11.16
CA ALA A 489 -33.09 -48.03 10.84
C ALA A 489 -33.25 -49.20 11.81
N GLN A 490 -32.16 -49.87 12.24
CA GLN A 490 -32.22 -50.91 13.27
C GLN A 490 -32.73 -50.37 14.61
N LYS A 491 -32.27 -49.19 15.04
CA LYS A 491 -32.78 -48.56 16.27
C LYS A 491 -34.27 -48.25 16.17
N ALA A 492 -34.74 -47.78 15.02
CA ALA A 492 -36.16 -47.52 14.78
C ALA A 492 -36.98 -48.82 14.74
N ALA A 493 -36.45 -49.86 14.09
CA ALA A 493 -37.09 -51.17 13.99
C ALA A 493 -37.23 -51.86 15.35
N CYS A 494 -36.26 -51.72 16.27
CA CYS A 494 -36.34 -52.28 17.64
C CYS A 494 -37.14 -51.39 18.62
N GLY A 495 -37.83 -50.36 18.12
CA GLY A 495 -38.68 -49.49 18.92
C GLY A 495 -39.94 -50.18 19.46
N ARG A 496 -40.81 -49.41 20.12
CA ARG A 496 -42.14 -49.90 20.50
C ARG A 496 -43.07 -49.84 19.29
N HIS A 497 -43.87 -50.88 19.10
CA HIS A 497 -44.88 -50.97 18.04
C HIS A 497 -46.29 -50.95 18.64
N ASP A 498 -47.24 -50.38 17.91
CA ASP A 498 -48.61 -50.24 18.40
C ASP A 498 -49.42 -51.54 18.21
N ASP A 499 -49.06 -52.36 17.22
CA ASP A 499 -49.66 -53.66 16.98
C ASP A 499 -48.67 -54.73 16.46
N VAL A 500 -49.19 -55.95 16.32
CA VAL A 500 -48.43 -57.13 15.88
C VAL A 500 -48.02 -57.03 14.40
N GLU A 501 -48.76 -56.29 13.57
CA GLU A 501 -48.46 -56.15 12.15
C GLU A 501 -47.32 -55.15 11.92
N GLU A 502 -47.26 -54.06 12.67
CA GLU A 502 -46.11 -53.16 12.72
C GLU A 502 -44.86 -53.88 13.27
N ALA A 503 -45.01 -54.65 14.35
CA ALA A 503 -43.92 -55.46 14.88
C ALA A 503 -43.41 -56.49 13.86
N ALA A 504 -44.32 -57.11 13.09
CA ALA A 504 -43.97 -58.02 12.01
C ALA A 504 -43.26 -57.29 10.84
N ALA A 505 -43.67 -56.06 10.51
CA ALA A 505 -43.07 -55.25 9.45
C ALA A 505 -41.64 -54.79 9.81
N ALA A 506 -41.42 -54.39 11.05
CA ALA A 506 -40.10 -54.08 11.57
C ALA A 506 -39.20 -55.33 11.63
N TRP A 507 -39.75 -56.47 12.05
CA TRP A 507 -39.03 -57.75 12.03
C TRP A 507 -38.67 -58.21 10.61
N ALA A 508 -39.56 -58.02 9.64
CA ALA A 508 -39.31 -58.33 8.23
C ALA A 508 -38.12 -57.55 7.68
N TRP A 509 -38.03 -56.25 8.01
CA TRP A 509 -36.88 -55.42 7.65
C TRP A 509 -35.58 -55.91 8.31
N LEU A 510 -35.60 -56.24 9.61
CA LEU A 510 -34.42 -56.76 10.32
C LEU A 510 -33.90 -58.07 9.72
N LEU A 511 -34.79 -58.97 9.28
CA LEU A 511 -34.41 -60.18 8.55
C LEU A 511 -33.85 -59.87 7.16
N ALA A 512 -34.53 -58.98 6.43
CA ALA A 512 -34.16 -58.59 5.08
C ALA A 512 -32.76 -57.95 5.01
N ALA A 513 -32.47 -57.05 5.97
CA ALA A 513 -31.20 -56.34 6.13
C ALA A 513 -30.12 -57.14 6.89
N GLU A 514 -30.42 -58.38 7.32
CA GLU A 514 -29.50 -59.25 8.06
C GLU A 514 -29.05 -58.68 9.43
N ARG A 515 -29.94 -57.96 10.11
CA ARG A 515 -29.70 -57.28 11.41
C ARG A 515 -30.55 -57.83 12.57
N HIS A 516 -31.12 -59.01 12.40
CA HIS A 516 -32.04 -59.63 13.36
C HIS A 516 -31.35 -60.26 14.58
N THR A 517 -30.07 -60.65 14.47
CA THR A 517 -29.37 -61.40 15.52
C THR A 517 -29.29 -60.62 16.83
N GLY A 518 -29.79 -61.22 17.92
CA GLY A 518 -29.81 -60.62 19.26
C GLY A 518 -30.93 -59.60 19.47
N GLN A 519 -31.81 -59.40 18.48
CA GLN A 519 -32.98 -58.52 18.56
C GLN A 519 -34.29 -59.30 18.73
N GLU A 520 -34.25 -60.63 18.73
CA GLU A 520 -35.43 -61.51 18.77
C GLU A 520 -36.32 -61.25 19.99
N TRP A 521 -35.73 -60.84 21.11
CA TRP A 521 -36.43 -60.61 22.38
C TRP A 521 -37.34 -59.36 22.36
N HIS A 522 -37.15 -58.46 21.38
CA HIS A 522 -38.02 -57.30 21.19
C HIS A 522 -39.37 -57.67 20.55
N PHE A 523 -39.49 -58.88 19.97
CA PHE A 523 -40.63 -59.26 19.13
C PHE A 523 -41.29 -60.55 19.60
N GLU A 524 -42.62 -60.52 19.68
CA GLU A 524 -43.41 -61.71 20.00
C GLU A 524 -43.29 -62.78 18.89
N PRO A 525 -43.43 -64.08 19.22
CA PRO A 525 -43.33 -65.17 18.24
C PRO A 525 -44.22 -64.99 17.01
N VAL A 526 -45.45 -64.52 17.19
CA VAL A 526 -46.41 -64.31 16.09
C VAL A 526 -45.93 -63.21 15.13
N ALA A 527 -45.39 -62.12 15.66
CA ALA A 527 -44.80 -61.05 14.85
C ALA A 527 -43.57 -61.56 14.10
N ARG A 528 -42.75 -62.42 14.74
CA ARG A 528 -41.56 -63.00 14.11
C ARG A 528 -41.87 -63.97 12.97
N ASP A 529 -42.86 -64.84 13.16
CA ASP A 529 -43.32 -65.77 12.11
C ASP A 529 -43.87 -65.00 10.90
N ARG A 530 -44.70 -63.99 11.16
CA ARG A 530 -45.31 -63.16 10.11
C ARG A 530 -44.29 -62.28 9.38
N GLY A 531 -43.41 -61.61 10.12
CA GLY A 531 -42.30 -60.84 9.53
C GLY A 531 -41.31 -61.73 8.77
N GLY A 532 -41.15 -62.99 9.21
CA GLY A 532 -40.42 -64.02 8.48
C GLY A 532 -40.97 -64.25 7.08
N ALA A 533 -42.29 -64.35 6.94
CA ALA A 533 -42.95 -64.52 5.65
C ALA A 533 -42.77 -63.29 4.72
N TRP A 534 -42.64 -62.09 5.28
CA TRP A 534 -42.48 -60.85 4.52
C TRP A 534 -41.02 -60.54 4.15
N SER A 535 -40.06 -61.13 4.87
CA SER A 535 -38.63 -60.81 4.78
C SER A 535 -38.04 -60.94 3.36
N THR A 536 -38.50 -61.90 2.56
CA THR A 536 -37.99 -62.09 1.18
C THR A 536 -38.42 -60.96 0.25
N ALA A 537 -39.68 -60.54 0.33
CA ALA A 537 -40.18 -59.40 -0.43
C ALA A 537 -39.56 -58.08 0.07
N ALA A 538 -39.38 -57.94 1.38
CA ALA A 538 -38.67 -56.79 1.96
C ALA A 538 -37.22 -56.72 1.52
N ARG A 539 -36.53 -57.87 1.37
CA ARG A 539 -35.17 -57.94 0.82
C ARG A 539 -35.14 -57.52 -0.65
N ALA A 540 -36.10 -57.96 -1.46
CA ALA A 540 -36.20 -57.51 -2.85
C ALA A 540 -36.40 -55.98 -2.95
N LEU A 541 -37.16 -55.38 -2.03
CA LEU A 541 -37.32 -53.93 -1.94
C LEU A 541 -36.02 -53.21 -1.56
N ILE A 542 -35.25 -53.74 -0.61
CA ILE A 542 -33.93 -53.21 -0.25
C ILE A 542 -32.97 -53.25 -1.44
N GLU A 543 -32.90 -54.38 -2.15
CA GLU A 543 -32.00 -54.54 -3.30
C GLU A 543 -32.40 -53.63 -4.47
N ALA A 544 -33.70 -53.51 -4.76
CA ALA A 544 -34.20 -52.55 -5.75
C ALA A 544 -33.86 -51.10 -5.35
N GLY A 545 -33.95 -50.77 -4.06
CA GLY A 545 -33.59 -49.44 -3.55
C GLY A 545 -32.09 -49.14 -3.61
N LYS A 546 -31.23 -50.13 -3.36
CA LYS A 546 -29.77 -50.00 -3.56
C LYS A 546 -29.44 -49.76 -5.03
N ALA A 547 -30.06 -50.51 -5.94
CA ALA A 547 -29.85 -50.37 -7.37
C ALA A 547 -30.30 -48.98 -7.86
N LEU A 548 -31.46 -48.50 -7.41
CA LEU A 548 -31.96 -47.15 -7.71
C LEU A 548 -31.06 -46.02 -7.18
N LEU A 549 -30.38 -46.21 -6.04
CA LEU A 549 -29.41 -45.24 -5.54
C LEU A 549 -28.11 -45.24 -6.35
N ASN A 550 -27.70 -46.37 -6.93
CA ASN A 550 -26.48 -46.48 -7.73
C ASN A 550 -26.69 -45.93 -9.15
N GLU A 551 -27.81 -46.28 -9.78
CA GLU A 551 -28.15 -45.90 -11.14
C GLU A 551 -29.56 -45.31 -11.19
N GLU A 552 -29.64 -44.01 -11.45
CA GLU A 552 -30.92 -43.29 -11.56
C GLU A 552 -31.47 -43.41 -12.98
N ASP A 553 -32.25 -44.46 -13.23
CA ASP A 553 -32.98 -44.62 -14.48
C ASP A 553 -34.42 -45.09 -14.27
N LYS A 554 -35.18 -45.05 -15.37
CA LYS A 554 -36.59 -45.44 -15.36
C LYS A 554 -36.78 -46.92 -15.00
N VAL A 555 -35.83 -47.79 -15.35
CA VAL A 555 -35.91 -49.23 -15.14
C VAL A 555 -35.80 -49.57 -13.66
N HIS A 556 -34.83 -48.98 -12.96
CA HIS A 556 -34.64 -49.17 -11.52
C HIS A 556 -35.78 -48.54 -10.70
N ARG A 557 -36.35 -47.44 -11.19
CA ARG A 557 -37.55 -46.84 -10.57
C ARG A 557 -38.77 -47.78 -10.68
N GLU A 558 -39.05 -48.30 -11.88
CA GLU A 558 -40.12 -49.29 -12.11
C GLU A 558 -39.88 -50.58 -11.30
N ALA A 559 -38.62 -51.00 -11.15
CA ALA A 559 -38.24 -52.16 -10.33
C ALA A 559 -38.51 -51.93 -8.84
N PHE A 560 -38.24 -50.73 -8.31
CA PHE A 560 -38.55 -50.36 -6.93
C PHE A 560 -40.06 -50.36 -6.67
N GLU A 561 -40.86 -49.77 -7.57
CA GLU A 561 -42.33 -49.77 -7.49
C GLU A 561 -42.92 -51.19 -7.56
N THR A 562 -42.34 -52.04 -8.42
CA THR A 562 -42.72 -53.46 -8.53
C THR A 562 -42.39 -54.23 -7.25
N ALA A 563 -41.21 -54.03 -6.67
CA ALA A 563 -40.82 -54.66 -5.41
C ALA A 563 -41.72 -54.21 -4.25
N LEU A 564 -42.10 -52.93 -4.22
CA LEU A 564 -43.02 -52.37 -3.23
C LEU A 564 -44.43 -52.97 -3.37
N SER A 565 -44.92 -53.13 -4.60
CA SER A 565 -46.21 -53.78 -4.90
C SER A 565 -46.22 -55.26 -4.49
N ASN A 566 -45.11 -55.98 -4.73
CA ASN A 566 -44.95 -57.37 -4.31
C ASN A 566 -44.91 -57.51 -2.78
N LEU A 567 -44.26 -56.57 -2.08
CA LEU A 567 -44.27 -56.52 -0.63
C LEU A 567 -45.69 -56.29 -0.10
N ALA A 568 -46.44 -55.34 -0.68
CA ALA A 568 -47.83 -55.07 -0.33
C ALA A 568 -48.71 -56.33 -0.49
N ALA A 569 -48.58 -57.03 -1.62
CA ALA A 569 -49.29 -58.29 -1.88
C ALA A 569 -48.95 -59.39 -0.87
N THR A 570 -47.67 -59.49 -0.46
CA THR A 570 -47.21 -60.47 0.54
C THR A 570 -47.72 -60.14 1.94
N MET A 571 -47.88 -58.85 2.26
CA MET A 571 -48.46 -58.37 3.51
C MET A 571 -49.99 -58.43 3.53
N GLY A 572 -50.64 -58.64 2.37
CA GLY A 572 -52.10 -58.64 2.25
C GLY A 572 -52.72 -57.24 2.31
N VAL A 573 -51.96 -56.21 1.94
CA VAL A 573 -52.40 -54.80 1.94
C VAL A 573 -52.41 -54.23 0.51
N ALA A 574 -53.11 -53.12 0.30
CA ALA A 574 -53.13 -52.46 -0.99
C ALA A 574 -51.78 -51.82 -1.32
N ALA A 575 -51.34 -51.94 -2.57
CA ALA A 575 -50.18 -51.22 -3.08
C ALA A 575 -50.49 -49.72 -3.21
N PRO A 576 -49.50 -48.83 -3.01
CA PRO A 576 -49.65 -47.37 -3.09
C PRO A 576 -49.88 -46.84 -4.51
#